data_AF-A0A078J767-F1
#
_entry.id   AF-A0A078J767-F1
#
_cell.length_a   1.000
_cell.length_b   1.000
_cell.length_c   1.000
_cell.angle_alpha   90.00
_cell.angle_beta   90.00
_cell.angle_gamma   90.00
#
_symmetry.space_group_name_H-M   'P 1'
#
loop_
_entity.id
_entity.type
_entity.pdbx_description
1 polymer ?
#
loop_
_entity_poly.entity_id
_entity_poly.type
_entity_poly.pdbx_seq_one_letter_code
_entity_poly.pdbx_strand_id
1 'polypeptide(L)'
;MKEINWTCGAYSCSKCPDFAIHVRCATRFGIWDGIELESILEDTTNSKAYEVIEEGVIKHFIHKNHTLKLKEGSDANGKSRRCTICAYPIFSTLFYDCMVCDYFIIHQKCADLPKKKIDSFYKMSMTLVSNSCELNLCDACQNYFEGFMYISDNGIINLDVRCGSISEPFVHEGHPHHSLYINYSTKDKLCNACGDKACMVFSCEECKFVLDVKCSILPKLVEHKNDKDHFLTLCYGEKTREQYWCEVCEEDLNPEKWFYSCDHCGVTLHIKCTFGDFIWINPGGEAESIYMVIPNNYTSRPVCNGCDSRCQYPFILKYKKYILCSLQCFKSVVGR
;
A
#
# COMPACT_ATOMS: atom_id res chain seq x y z
N MET A 1 -2.68 -25.44 -18.03
CA MET A 1 -3.96 -24.80 -18.44
C MET A 1 -5.08 -25.80 -18.23
N LYS A 2 -6.21 -25.38 -17.65
CA LYS A 2 -7.41 -26.22 -17.55
C LYS A 2 -8.17 -26.13 -18.88
N GLU A 3 -8.72 -27.25 -19.37
CA GLU A 3 -9.56 -27.25 -20.57
C GLU A 3 -10.80 -26.38 -20.35
N ILE A 4 -11.14 -25.56 -21.35
CA ILE A 4 -12.38 -24.78 -21.33
C ILE A 4 -13.56 -25.68 -21.60
N ASN A 5 -14.54 -25.61 -20.70
CA ASN A 5 -15.86 -26.15 -20.98
C ASN A 5 -16.61 -25.20 -21.93
N TRP A 6 -16.70 -25.57 -23.20
CA TRP A 6 -17.34 -24.77 -24.25
C TRP A 6 -18.87 -24.64 -24.10
N THR A 7 -19.52 -25.41 -23.22
CA THR A 7 -20.98 -25.31 -23.02
C THR A 7 -21.42 -24.00 -22.38
N CYS A 8 -20.49 -23.22 -21.80
CA CYS A 8 -20.80 -21.97 -21.08
C CYS A 8 -20.60 -20.69 -21.92
N GLY A 9 -20.29 -20.82 -23.21
CA GLY A 9 -19.85 -19.69 -24.04
C GLY A 9 -18.47 -19.17 -23.64
N ALA A 10 -17.66 -18.73 -24.60
CA ALA A 10 -16.33 -18.21 -24.32
C ALA A 10 -15.94 -17.09 -25.29
N TYR A 11 -15.12 -16.16 -24.79
CA TYR A 11 -14.35 -15.23 -25.61
C TYR A 11 -12.99 -15.86 -25.92
N SER A 12 -12.49 -15.66 -27.13
CA SER A 12 -11.14 -16.04 -27.56
C SER A 12 -10.36 -14.81 -27.97
N CYS A 13 -9.08 -14.73 -27.62
CA CYS A 13 -8.23 -13.63 -28.06
C CYS A 13 -7.70 -13.89 -29.47
N SER A 14 -7.90 -12.95 -30.39
CA SER A 14 -7.37 -13.07 -31.76
C SER A 14 -5.84 -13.00 -31.84
N LYS A 15 -5.18 -12.37 -30.85
CA LYS A 15 -3.72 -12.30 -30.74
C LYS A 15 -3.10 -13.47 -29.97
N CYS A 16 -3.88 -14.15 -29.13
CA CYS A 16 -3.43 -15.24 -28.26
C CYS A 16 -4.25 -16.51 -28.56
N PRO A 17 -3.80 -17.35 -29.52
CA PRO A 17 -4.61 -18.45 -30.05
C PRO A 17 -5.01 -19.50 -29.01
N ASP A 18 -4.21 -19.68 -27.96
CA ASP A 18 -4.49 -20.62 -26.86
C ASP A 18 -5.25 -19.98 -25.69
N PHE A 19 -5.60 -18.70 -25.77
CA PHE A 19 -6.34 -18.01 -24.74
C PHE A 19 -7.82 -17.95 -25.09
N ALA A 20 -8.62 -18.65 -24.28
CA ALA A 20 -10.04 -18.43 -24.20
C ALA A 20 -10.46 -18.26 -22.73
N ILE A 21 -11.60 -17.63 -22.51
CA ILE A 21 -12.18 -17.40 -21.18
C ILE A 21 -13.70 -17.51 -21.27
N HIS A 22 -14.33 -18.16 -20.28
CA HIS A 22 -15.80 -18.24 -20.24
C HIS A 22 -16.42 -16.85 -20.21
N VAL A 23 -17.57 -16.66 -20.86
CA VAL A 23 -18.27 -15.37 -20.88
C VAL A 23 -18.52 -14.86 -19.46
N ARG A 24 -19.00 -15.73 -18.55
CA ARG A 24 -19.21 -15.38 -17.13
C ARG A 24 -17.93 -15.04 -16.36
N CYS A 25 -16.79 -15.58 -16.79
CA CYS A 25 -15.49 -15.28 -16.17
C CYS A 25 -14.95 -13.95 -16.70
N ALA A 26 -15.15 -13.67 -18.00
CA ALA A 26 -14.76 -12.42 -18.63
C ALA A 26 -15.59 -11.22 -18.15
N THR A 27 -16.88 -11.41 -17.91
CA THR A 27 -17.80 -10.34 -17.46
C THR A 27 -17.89 -10.21 -15.94
N ARG A 28 -17.03 -10.91 -15.19
CA ARG A 28 -16.98 -10.78 -13.74
C ARG A 28 -16.50 -9.38 -13.36
N PHE A 29 -17.09 -8.80 -12.31
CA PHE A 29 -16.64 -7.52 -11.75
C PHE A 29 -15.13 -7.54 -11.49
N GLY A 30 -14.45 -6.49 -11.95
CA GLY A 30 -12.99 -6.34 -11.88
C GLY A 30 -12.21 -7.08 -12.96
N ILE A 31 -12.87 -7.71 -13.94
CA ILE A 31 -12.23 -8.26 -15.16
C ILE A 31 -12.60 -7.43 -16.39
N TRP A 32 -13.86 -6.97 -16.46
CA TRP A 32 -14.38 -6.13 -17.54
C TRP A 32 -15.02 -4.86 -16.96
N ASP A 33 -14.81 -3.74 -17.64
CA ASP A 33 -15.32 -2.41 -17.32
C ASP A 33 -16.78 -2.19 -17.77
N GLY A 34 -17.37 -3.17 -18.48
CA GLY A 34 -18.74 -3.09 -18.99
C GLY A 34 -18.87 -2.33 -20.30
N ILE A 35 -17.76 -1.93 -20.93
CA ILE A 35 -17.75 -1.19 -22.19
C ILE A 35 -17.36 -2.14 -23.32
N GLU A 36 -18.19 -2.21 -24.37
CA GLU A 36 -17.82 -2.90 -25.61
C GLU A 36 -17.00 -1.94 -26.49
N LEU A 37 -15.76 -2.32 -26.78
CA LEU A 37 -14.82 -1.52 -27.56
C LEU A 37 -14.77 -1.95 -29.04
N GLU A 38 -15.92 -2.35 -29.61
CA GLU A 38 -15.99 -2.64 -31.05
C GLU A 38 -15.59 -1.38 -31.83
N SER A 39 -14.41 -1.41 -32.47
CA SER A 39 -13.84 -0.35 -33.34
C SER A 39 -13.01 0.76 -32.66
N ILE A 40 -12.68 0.65 -31.37
CA ILE A 40 -11.76 1.61 -30.71
C ILE A 40 -10.35 1.02 -30.73
N LEU A 41 -9.37 1.78 -31.23
CA LEU A 41 -7.95 1.39 -31.16
C LEU A 41 -7.52 1.37 -29.69
N GLU A 42 -6.77 0.34 -29.27
CA GLU A 42 -6.11 0.29 -27.96
C GLU A 42 -5.17 1.49 -27.83
N ASP A 43 -5.66 2.59 -27.27
CA ASP A 43 -4.82 3.75 -26.97
C ASP A 43 -4.02 3.40 -25.72
N THR A 44 -2.88 2.73 -25.93
CA THR A 44 -1.87 2.49 -24.89
C THR A 44 -1.29 3.84 -24.49
N THR A 45 -2.03 4.62 -23.72
CA THR A 45 -1.62 5.92 -23.18
C THR A 45 -0.63 5.75 -22.03
N ASN A 46 0.41 4.93 -22.24
CA ASN A 46 1.64 4.94 -21.45
C ASN A 46 2.46 6.16 -21.88
N SER A 47 1.95 7.36 -21.56
CA SER A 47 2.77 8.56 -21.60
C SER A 47 3.92 8.39 -20.59
N LYS A 48 5.16 8.60 -21.04
CA LYS A 48 6.34 8.52 -20.17
C LYS A 48 6.17 9.47 -18.98
N ALA A 49 6.45 8.99 -17.78
CA ALA A 49 6.35 9.77 -16.55
C ALA A 49 7.39 10.91 -16.48
N TYR A 50 8.51 10.78 -17.18
CA TYR A 50 9.53 11.81 -17.20
C TYR A 50 10.28 11.86 -18.52
N GLU A 51 10.92 13.00 -18.73
CA GLU A 51 11.88 13.22 -19.78
C GLU A 51 13.29 13.06 -19.21
N VAL A 52 14.12 12.27 -19.87
CA VAL A 52 15.55 12.13 -19.52
C VAL A 52 16.31 13.29 -20.16
N ILE A 53 17.01 14.06 -19.36
CA ILE A 53 17.88 15.15 -19.85
C ILE A 53 19.26 14.59 -20.16
N GLU A 54 19.81 13.83 -19.22
CA GLU A 54 21.09 13.14 -19.30
C GLU A 54 21.06 11.90 -18.37
N GLU A 55 22.12 11.10 -18.39
CA GLU A 55 22.20 9.88 -17.58
C GLU A 55 21.97 10.19 -16.09
N GLY A 56 20.92 9.58 -15.51
CA GLY A 56 20.55 9.80 -14.12
C GLY A 56 19.91 11.16 -13.82
N VAL A 57 19.56 11.99 -14.81
CA VAL A 57 18.89 13.28 -14.58
C VAL A 57 17.60 13.39 -15.39
N ILE A 58 16.50 13.69 -14.69
CA ILE A 58 15.15 13.67 -15.27
C ILE A 58 14.35 14.96 -14.97
N LYS A 59 13.41 15.27 -15.86
CA LYS A 59 12.28 16.18 -15.58
C LYS A 59 11.02 15.37 -15.39
N HIS A 60 10.55 15.29 -14.15
CA HIS A 60 9.39 14.49 -13.79
C HIS A 60 8.09 15.29 -13.91
N PHE A 61 7.01 14.67 -14.41
CA PHE A 61 5.75 15.37 -14.71
C PHE A 61 5.07 16.02 -13.51
N ILE A 62 5.34 15.53 -12.29
CA ILE A 62 4.82 16.05 -11.03
C ILE A 62 5.65 17.25 -10.53
N HIS A 63 6.92 17.35 -10.95
CA HIS A 63 7.85 18.37 -10.47
C HIS A 63 8.58 19.05 -11.65
N LYS A 64 7.78 19.53 -12.62
CA LYS A 64 8.26 19.97 -13.94
C LYS A 64 9.27 21.12 -13.92
N ASN A 65 9.19 21.97 -12.90
CA ASN A 65 9.99 23.19 -12.82
C ASN A 65 11.44 22.91 -12.44
N HIS A 66 11.72 21.75 -11.85
CA HIS A 66 13.06 21.38 -11.43
C HIS A 66 13.47 20.03 -12.00
N THR A 67 14.77 19.79 -11.96
CA THR A 67 15.40 18.57 -12.41
C THR A 67 15.75 17.70 -11.21
N LEU A 68 15.53 16.40 -11.36
CA LEU A 68 15.84 15.41 -10.34
C LEU A 68 17.09 14.64 -10.75
N LYS A 69 17.97 14.36 -9.80
CA LYS A 69 19.19 13.57 -10.00
C LYS A 69 19.10 12.25 -9.26
N LEU A 70 19.45 11.17 -9.94
CA LEU A 70 19.53 9.82 -9.39
C LEU A 70 20.68 9.75 -8.39
N LYS A 71 20.39 9.20 -7.22
CA LYS A 71 21.33 8.98 -6.13
C LYS A 71 21.12 7.58 -5.58
N GLU A 72 22.18 7.02 -5.04
CA GLU A 72 22.13 5.78 -4.26
C GLU A 72 21.89 6.09 -2.79
N GLY A 73 21.08 5.23 -2.16
CA GLY A 73 20.81 5.29 -0.72
C GLY A 73 22.03 4.88 0.08
N SER A 74 22.89 5.83 0.44
CA SER A 74 23.83 5.71 1.55
C SER A 74 24.10 7.09 2.15
N ASP A 75 23.68 7.29 3.40
CA ASP A 75 24.52 7.93 4.42
C ASP A 75 23.87 7.92 5.81
N ALA A 76 24.72 7.57 6.77
CA ALA A 76 24.49 7.39 8.19
C ALA A 76 24.21 8.72 8.92
N ASN A 77 23.16 9.43 8.52
CA ASN A 77 22.75 10.67 9.17
C ASN A 77 21.25 10.73 9.49
N GLY A 78 20.81 9.79 10.33
CA GLY A 78 19.86 9.99 11.43
C GLY A 78 18.42 10.45 11.16
N LYS A 79 18.01 10.73 9.91
CA LYS A 79 16.63 11.08 9.51
C LYS A 79 16.21 10.25 8.29
N SER A 80 15.27 9.32 8.48
CA SER A 80 14.56 8.62 7.40
C SER A 80 13.99 9.63 6.40
N ARG A 81 14.58 9.72 5.20
CA ARG A 81 13.98 10.43 4.07
C ARG A 81 12.84 9.59 3.54
N ARG A 82 11.68 10.19 3.30
CA ARG A 82 10.51 9.50 2.74
C ARG A 82 10.31 9.91 1.29
N CYS A 83 9.90 8.95 0.48
CA CYS A 83 9.46 9.23 -0.88
C CYS A 83 8.22 10.11 -0.84
N THR A 84 8.26 11.25 -1.53
CA THR A 84 7.16 12.21 -1.63
C THR A 84 5.91 11.60 -2.25
N ILE A 85 6.06 10.56 -3.09
CA ILE A 85 4.94 9.90 -3.76
C ILE A 85 4.27 8.85 -2.87
N CYS A 86 5.00 7.79 -2.47
CA CYS A 86 4.41 6.65 -1.76
C CYS A 86 4.51 6.72 -0.22
N ALA A 87 5.12 7.80 0.31
CA ALA A 87 5.42 8.02 1.73
C ALA A 87 6.34 6.97 2.38
N TYR A 88 6.85 5.99 1.64
CA TYR A 88 7.75 4.97 2.19
C TYR A 88 9.16 5.54 2.40
N PRO A 89 9.88 5.06 3.43
CA PRO A 89 11.26 5.42 3.62
C PRO A 89 12.16 5.07 2.42
N ILE A 90 13.24 5.82 2.27
CA ILE A 90 14.31 5.60 1.30
C ILE A 90 15.53 5.16 2.11
N PHE A 91 15.84 3.86 2.06
CA PHE A 91 16.98 3.28 2.79
C PHE A 91 18.16 3.04 1.84
N SER A 92 18.13 1.92 1.10
CA SER A 92 19.22 1.45 0.23
C SER A 92 18.76 1.25 -1.22
N THR A 93 17.70 1.97 -1.61
CA THR A 93 17.15 1.93 -2.97
C THR A 93 17.60 3.15 -3.75
N LEU A 94 17.76 3.02 -5.07
CA LEU A 94 17.91 4.16 -5.96
C LEU A 94 16.73 5.12 -5.83
N PHE A 95 17.05 6.41 -5.76
CA PHE A 95 16.06 7.48 -5.64
C PHE A 95 16.47 8.71 -6.43
N TYR A 96 15.49 9.48 -6.84
CA TYR A 96 15.67 10.78 -7.46
C TYR A 96 15.52 11.88 -6.42
N ASP A 97 16.47 12.79 -6.38
CA ASP A 97 16.52 13.93 -5.46
C ASP A 97 16.46 15.23 -6.25
N CYS A 98 15.63 16.17 -5.82
CA CYS A 98 15.54 17.47 -6.46
C CYS A 98 16.80 18.29 -6.20
N MET A 99 17.33 18.91 -7.25
CA MET A 99 18.54 19.75 -7.12
C MET A 99 18.27 21.14 -6.53
N VAL A 100 16.99 21.48 -6.29
CA VAL A 100 16.56 22.80 -5.80
C VAL A 100 15.72 22.71 -4.53
N CYS A 101 14.83 21.72 -4.40
CA CYS A 101 13.94 21.57 -3.27
C CYS A 101 14.45 20.52 -2.28
N ASP A 102 14.62 20.89 -1.02
CA ASP A 102 15.13 19.99 0.03
C ASP A 102 14.20 18.81 0.37
N TYR A 103 12.92 18.89 -0.03
CA TYR A 103 11.88 17.95 0.40
C TYR A 103 11.25 17.12 -0.73
N PHE A 104 11.72 17.28 -1.97
CA PHE A 104 11.19 16.52 -3.10
C PHE A 104 12.14 15.38 -3.47
N ILE A 105 11.83 14.19 -2.96
CA ILE A 105 12.65 12.98 -3.11
C ILE A 105 11.72 11.82 -3.44
N ILE A 106 11.99 11.05 -4.50
CA ILE A 106 11.12 9.95 -4.92
C ILE A 106 11.93 8.69 -5.22
N HIS A 107 11.40 7.50 -4.89
CA HIS A 107 12.02 6.25 -5.34
C HIS A 107 12.11 6.22 -6.88
N GLN A 108 13.12 5.54 -7.43
CA GLN A 108 13.21 5.32 -8.88
C GLN A 108 11.91 4.71 -9.43
N LYS A 109 11.41 3.64 -8.79
CA LYS A 109 10.13 3.01 -9.15
C LYS A 109 8.93 3.96 -9.08
N CYS A 110 8.95 4.94 -8.17
CA CYS A 110 7.89 5.94 -8.08
C CYS A 110 7.99 6.99 -9.20
N ALA A 111 9.18 7.27 -9.71
CA ALA A 111 9.37 8.13 -10.88
C ALA A 111 8.85 7.45 -12.16
N ASP A 112 8.88 6.12 -12.23
CA ASP A 112 8.38 5.35 -13.37
C ASP A 112 6.83 5.23 -13.40
N LEU A 113 6.15 5.71 -12.36
CA LEU A 113 4.69 5.59 -12.29
C LEU A 113 4.02 6.41 -13.39
N PRO A 114 3.15 5.78 -14.21
CA PRO A 114 2.56 6.46 -15.34
C PRO A 114 1.56 7.51 -14.86
N LYS A 115 1.52 8.65 -15.57
CA LYS A 115 0.54 9.71 -15.28
C LYS A 115 -0.90 9.25 -15.51
N LYS A 116 -1.12 8.42 -16.53
CA LYS A 116 -2.42 7.80 -16.84
C LYS A 116 -2.25 6.30 -17.00
N LYS A 117 -3.21 5.52 -16.52
CA LYS A 117 -3.21 4.06 -16.64
C LYS A 117 -4.62 3.50 -16.52
N ILE A 118 -4.81 2.28 -17.01
CA ILE A 118 -5.94 1.45 -16.57
C ILE A 118 -5.54 0.76 -15.26
N ASP A 119 -6.37 0.84 -14.22
CA ASP A 119 -6.08 0.19 -12.95
C ASP A 119 -6.42 -1.29 -12.95
N SER A 120 -5.77 -2.05 -12.06
CA SER A 120 -5.95 -3.50 -12.01
C SER A 120 -7.22 -3.92 -11.28
N PHE A 121 -7.78 -3.06 -10.44
CA PHE A 121 -8.93 -3.41 -9.60
C PHE A 121 -10.25 -3.17 -10.34
N TYR A 122 -10.50 -1.93 -10.75
CA TYR A 122 -11.77 -1.52 -11.34
C TYR A 122 -11.72 -1.53 -12.87
N LYS A 123 -10.54 -1.74 -13.47
CA LYS A 123 -10.30 -1.68 -14.92
C LYS A 123 -10.73 -0.33 -15.50
N MET A 124 -10.56 0.75 -14.72
CA MET A 124 -10.91 2.10 -15.10
C MET A 124 -9.67 2.91 -15.49
N SER A 125 -9.86 3.87 -16.38
CA SER A 125 -8.85 4.90 -16.66
C SER A 125 -8.66 5.80 -15.43
N MET A 126 -7.43 5.85 -14.96
CA MET A 126 -7.01 6.59 -13.78
C MET A 126 -5.92 7.60 -14.13
N THR A 127 -5.95 8.74 -13.45
CA THR A 127 -4.93 9.79 -13.52
C THR A 127 -4.22 9.93 -12.17
N LEU A 128 -2.87 9.94 -12.18
CA LEU A 128 -2.04 10.22 -11.02
C LEU A 128 -2.06 11.71 -10.69
N VAL A 129 -2.46 12.03 -9.46
CA VAL A 129 -2.55 13.39 -8.95
C VAL A 129 -1.87 13.52 -7.58
N SER A 130 -1.37 14.73 -7.30
CA SER A 130 -0.90 15.10 -5.97
C SER A 130 -2.08 15.58 -5.13
N ASN A 131 -2.22 15.06 -3.91
CA ASN A 131 -3.15 15.58 -2.94
C ASN A 131 -2.50 16.70 -2.11
N SER A 132 -3.19 17.82 -1.95
CA SER A 132 -2.78 18.96 -1.12
C SER A 132 -3.55 18.99 0.21
N CYS A 133 -3.25 18.02 1.09
CA CYS A 133 -3.59 18.02 2.52
C CYS A 133 -4.93 17.40 2.98
N GLU A 134 -5.65 16.62 2.16
CA GLU A 134 -6.91 15.96 2.61
C GLU A 134 -6.77 14.46 2.94
N LEU A 135 -7.49 13.99 3.96
CA LEU A 135 -7.55 12.57 4.29
C LEU A 135 -8.45 11.84 3.29
N ASN A 136 -7.89 10.86 2.59
CA ASN A 136 -8.61 10.09 1.58
C ASN A 136 -8.82 8.65 2.03
N LEU A 137 -9.89 8.00 1.54
CA LEU A 137 -10.12 6.58 1.71
C LEU A 137 -9.79 5.87 0.40
N CYS A 138 -8.93 4.86 0.45
CA CYS A 138 -8.62 4.07 -0.75
C CYS A 138 -9.71 3.03 -0.99
N ASP A 139 -10.29 3.02 -2.19
CA ASP A 139 -11.36 2.08 -2.55
C ASP A 139 -10.91 0.61 -2.60
N ALA A 140 -9.62 0.36 -2.88
CA ALA A 140 -9.08 -1.00 -2.91
C ALA A 140 -8.80 -1.58 -1.52
N CYS A 141 -8.04 -0.87 -0.68
CA CYS A 141 -7.60 -1.39 0.62
C CYS A 141 -8.43 -0.90 1.82
N GLN A 142 -9.36 0.03 1.59
CA GLN A 142 -10.26 0.59 2.61
C GLN A 142 -9.54 1.24 3.80
N ASN A 143 -8.28 1.66 3.60
CA ASN A 143 -7.57 2.46 4.59
C ASN A 143 -7.55 3.94 4.23
N TYR A 144 -7.46 4.76 5.26
CA TYR A 144 -7.21 6.17 5.10
C TYR A 144 -5.75 6.44 4.76
N PHE A 145 -5.51 7.37 3.84
CA PHE A 145 -4.17 7.71 3.37
C PHE A 145 -4.05 9.19 3.03
N GLU A 146 -2.79 9.65 2.94
CA GLU A 146 -2.42 10.97 2.45
C GLU A 146 -1.31 10.85 1.39
N GLY A 147 -1.19 11.89 0.55
CA GLY A 147 -0.19 11.96 -0.50
C GLY A 147 -0.77 11.63 -1.87
N PHE A 148 0.07 11.08 -2.76
CA PHE A 148 -0.31 10.88 -4.15
C PHE A 148 -1.35 9.77 -4.32
N MET A 149 -2.22 9.93 -5.31
CA MET A 149 -3.29 8.98 -5.61
C MET A 149 -3.62 8.90 -7.09
N TYR A 150 -4.25 7.80 -7.45
CA TYR A 150 -4.90 7.62 -8.74
C TYR A 150 -6.39 7.86 -8.59
N ILE A 151 -6.95 8.77 -9.39
CA ILE A 151 -8.39 9.05 -9.45
C ILE A 151 -8.92 8.65 -10.82
N SER A 152 -10.10 8.02 -10.86
CA SER A 152 -10.77 7.68 -12.11
C SER A 152 -11.23 8.93 -12.85
N ASP A 153 -11.35 8.85 -14.19
CA ASP A 153 -11.78 9.99 -15.01
C ASP A 153 -13.17 10.55 -14.63
N ASN A 154 -14.03 9.72 -14.01
CA ASN A 154 -15.34 10.15 -13.48
C ASN A 154 -15.30 10.61 -12.01
N GLY A 155 -14.15 10.57 -11.34
CA GLY A 155 -13.96 10.99 -9.95
C GLY A 155 -14.54 10.07 -8.87
N ILE A 156 -15.06 8.89 -9.24
CA ILE A 156 -15.74 7.97 -8.31
C ILE A 156 -14.75 7.10 -7.55
N ILE A 157 -13.72 6.59 -8.23
CA ILE A 157 -12.75 5.67 -7.67
C ILE A 157 -11.48 6.43 -7.33
N ASN A 158 -10.99 6.21 -6.11
CA ASN A 158 -9.77 6.77 -5.57
C ASN A 158 -8.88 5.66 -5.00
N LEU A 159 -7.66 5.56 -5.53
CA LEU A 159 -6.66 4.60 -5.09
C LEU A 159 -5.45 5.33 -4.53
N ASP A 160 -5.09 4.99 -3.29
CA ASP A 160 -3.75 5.27 -2.76
C ASP A 160 -2.70 4.86 -3.79
N VAL A 161 -1.67 5.68 -4.02
CA VAL A 161 -0.69 5.40 -5.07
C VAL A 161 -0.05 4.02 -4.97
N ARG A 162 0.15 3.47 -3.76
CA ARG A 162 0.72 2.12 -3.54
C ARG A 162 -0.24 1.05 -4.02
N CYS A 163 -1.53 1.19 -3.73
CA CYS A 163 -2.57 0.30 -4.26
C CYS A 163 -2.69 0.48 -5.77
N GLY A 164 -2.81 1.72 -6.26
CA GLY A 164 -2.93 2.05 -7.67
C GLY A 164 -1.70 1.65 -8.49
N SER A 165 -0.55 1.39 -7.87
CA SER A 165 0.66 0.89 -8.55
C SER A 165 0.65 -0.63 -8.79
N ILE A 166 -0.30 -1.36 -8.19
CA ILE A 166 -0.35 -2.81 -8.33
C ILE A 166 -0.79 -3.21 -9.74
N SER A 167 -0.06 -4.16 -10.33
CA SER A 167 -0.37 -4.82 -11.59
C SER A 167 -0.63 -6.30 -11.38
N GLU A 168 -1.49 -6.87 -12.23
CA GLU A 168 -1.63 -8.32 -12.37
C GLU A 168 -0.73 -8.84 -13.51
N PRO A 169 -0.11 -10.03 -13.37
CA PRO A 169 -0.10 -10.89 -12.18
C PRO A 169 0.71 -10.28 -11.02
N PHE A 170 0.20 -10.41 -9.80
CA PHE A 170 0.86 -9.85 -8.60
C PHE A 170 1.79 -10.90 -7.98
N VAL A 171 3.10 -10.65 -8.04
CA VAL A 171 4.12 -11.51 -7.40
C VAL A 171 4.52 -10.87 -6.07
N HIS A 172 4.40 -11.64 -4.98
CA HIS A 172 4.67 -11.15 -3.63
C HIS A 172 5.74 -12.01 -2.94
N GLU A 173 6.68 -11.40 -2.23
CA GLU A 173 7.80 -12.11 -1.58
C GLU A 173 7.35 -13.14 -0.53
N GLY A 174 6.28 -12.86 0.20
CA GLY A 174 5.64 -13.81 1.12
C GLY A 174 4.89 -14.97 0.45
N HIS A 175 4.82 -15.01 -0.88
CA HIS A 175 4.30 -16.12 -1.65
C HIS A 175 4.98 -16.18 -3.04
N PRO A 176 6.28 -16.50 -3.11
CA PRO A 176 7.08 -16.26 -4.31
C PRO A 176 6.86 -17.30 -5.42
N HIS A 177 6.28 -18.45 -5.10
CA HIS A 177 6.14 -19.59 -6.02
C HIS A 177 4.98 -19.45 -7.01
N HIS A 178 3.94 -18.67 -6.66
CA HIS A 178 2.78 -18.49 -7.51
C HIS A 178 2.40 -17.02 -7.61
N SER A 179 1.87 -16.64 -8.77
CA SER A 179 1.22 -15.35 -8.93
C SER A 179 -0.09 -15.31 -8.16
N LEU A 180 -0.38 -14.13 -7.62
CA LEU A 180 -1.67 -13.81 -7.01
C LEU A 180 -2.48 -12.92 -7.94
N TYR A 181 -3.80 -13.10 -7.88
CA TYR A 181 -4.75 -12.37 -8.70
C TYR A 181 -5.80 -11.71 -7.82
N ILE A 182 -6.31 -10.58 -8.27
CA ILE A 182 -7.32 -9.82 -7.54
C ILE A 182 -8.61 -10.62 -7.51
N ASN A 183 -9.19 -10.76 -6.33
CA ASN A 183 -10.38 -11.54 -6.11
C ASN A 183 -11.40 -10.74 -5.29
N TYR A 184 -12.50 -10.41 -5.96
CA TYR A 184 -13.71 -9.86 -5.38
C TYR A 184 -14.55 -10.99 -4.83
N SER A 185 -14.46 -11.24 -3.52
CA SER A 185 -15.32 -12.22 -2.87
C SER A 185 -16.48 -11.52 -2.20
N THR A 186 -17.71 -11.99 -2.43
CA THR A 186 -18.91 -11.55 -1.70
C THR A 186 -18.93 -12.01 -0.24
N LYS A 187 -17.98 -12.88 0.13
CA LYS A 187 -17.77 -13.35 1.49
C LYS A 187 -16.37 -12.98 1.92
N ASP A 188 -16.27 -12.44 3.12
CA ASP A 188 -14.98 -12.13 3.72
C ASP A 188 -14.05 -13.35 3.71
N LYS A 189 -12.85 -13.17 3.15
CA LYS A 189 -11.78 -14.16 3.26
C LYS A 189 -10.81 -13.74 4.36
N LEU A 190 -10.24 -14.74 5.04
CA LEU A 190 -9.21 -14.50 6.05
C LEU A 190 -7.87 -14.29 5.37
N CYS A 191 -7.22 -13.19 5.69
CA CYS A 191 -5.87 -12.88 5.24
C CYS A 191 -4.84 -13.80 5.90
N ASN A 192 -3.95 -14.42 5.12
CA ASN A 192 -2.84 -15.20 5.63
C ASN A 192 -1.88 -14.35 6.46
N ALA A 193 -1.65 -13.09 6.08
CA ALA A 193 -0.75 -12.18 6.76
C ALA A 193 -1.25 -11.74 8.14
N CYS A 194 -2.39 -11.05 8.23
CA CYS A 194 -2.89 -10.50 9.49
C CYS A 194 -3.96 -11.34 10.18
N GLY A 195 -4.61 -12.29 9.49
CA GLY A 195 -5.75 -13.04 10.01
C GLY A 195 -7.10 -12.31 9.95
N ASP A 196 -7.12 -11.04 9.56
CA ASP A 196 -8.36 -10.29 9.42
C ASP A 196 -9.17 -10.76 8.20
N LYS A 197 -10.47 -10.45 8.26
CA LYS A 197 -11.41 -10.55 7.16
C LYS A 197 -11.24 -9.39 6.19
N ALA A 198 -11.21 -9.66 4.89
CA ALA A 198 -11.15 -8.66 3.84
C ALA A 198 -12.06 -9.02 2.65
N CYS A 199 -12.66 -7.99 2.05
CA CYS A 199 -13.55 -8.10 0.88
C CYS A 199 -12.76 -8.17 -0.43
N MET A 200 -11.75 -7.31 -0.58
CA MET A 200 -10.86 -7.27 -1.72
C MET A 200 -9.52 -7.87 -1.32
N VAL A 201 -9.11 -8.93 -2.01
CA VAL A 201 -7.90 -9.68 -1.66
C VAL A 201 -7.19 -10.15 -2.92
N PHE A 202 -5.90 -10.41 -2.80
CA PHE A 202 -5.14 -11.24 -3.72
C PHE A 202 -5.34 -12.71 -3.34
N SER A 203 -5.68 -13.56 -4.31
CA SER A 203 -5.83 -15.00 -4.13
C SER A 203 -4.89 -15.75 -5.06
N CYS A 204 -4.29 -16.83 -4.55
CA CYS A 204 -3.61 -17.80 -5.39
C CYS A 204 -4.65 -18.76 -5.99
N GLU A 205 -4.50 -19.13 -7.26
CA GLU A 205 -5.37 -20.14 -7.90
C GLU A 205 -4.88 -21.58 -7.66
N GLU A 206 -3.60 -21.74 -7.32
CA GLU A 206 -2.94 -23.03 -7.15
C GLU A 206 -3.00 -23.53 -5.70
N CYS A 207 -3.09 -22.61 -4.73
CA CYS A 207 -3.18 -22.94 -3.31
C CYS A 207 -4.19 -22.04 -2.58
N LYS A 208 -4.45 -22.32 -1.29
CA LYS A 208 -5.43 -21.58 -0.48
C LYS A 208 -4.90 -20.25 0.08
N PHE A 209 -3.81 -19.72 -0.47
CA PHE A 209 -3.21 -18.47 0.00
C PHE A 209 -4.07 -17.27 -0.39
N VAL A 210 -4.34 -16.41 0.59
CA VAL A 210 -5.14 -15.20 0.45
C VAL A 210 -4.43 -14.05 1.16
N LEU A 211 -4.31 -12.91 0.50
CA LEU A 211 -3.62 -11.73 1.01
C LEU A 211 -4.50 -10.49 0.86
N ASP A 212 -4.80 -9.83 1.98
CA ASP A 212 -5.46 -8.52 1.99
C ASP A 212 -4.59 -7.49 1.26
N VAL A 213 -5.22 -6.60 0.48
CA VAL A 213 -4.55 -5.51 -0.26
C VAL A 213 -3.75 -4.63 0.69
N LYS A 214 -4.23 -4.38 1.92
CA LYS A 214 -3.45 -3.57 2.89
C LYS A 214 -2.17 -4.28 3.34
N CYS A 215 -2.19 -5.60 3.41
CA CYS A 215 -1.05 -6.41 3.81
C CYS A 215 -0.05 -6.57 2.67
N SER A 216 -0.52 -6.58 1.41
CA SER A 216 0.36 -6.76 0.24
C SER A 216 1.30 -5.60 -0.03
N ILE A 217 1.03 -4.44 0.55
CA ILE A 217 1.87 -3.24 0.40
C ILE A 217 2.78 -3.01 1.60
N LEU A 218 2.71 -3.82 2.67
CA LEU A 218 3.54 -3.59 3.87
C LEU A 218 5.03 -3.47 3.54
N PRO A 219 5.73 -2.45 4.08
CA PRO A 219 7.15 -2.27 3.78
C PRO A 219 7.96 -3.42 4.39
N LYS A 220 8.86 -4.01 3.61
CA LYS A 220 9.71 -5.11 4.08
C LYS A 220 10.61 -4.72 5.26
N LEU A 221 11.13 -3.49 5.25
CA LEU A 221 12.03 -2.96 6.25
C LEU A 221 11.43 -1.72 6.89
N VAL A 222 11.61 -1.59 8.20
CA VAL A 222 11.17 -0.44 9.01
C VAL A 222 12.27 -0.08 9.98
N GLU A 223 12.53 1.21 10.17
CA GLU A 223 13.47 1.65 11.22
C GLU A 223 12.96 1.26 12.60
N HIS A 224 13.86 0.72 13.43
CA HIS A 224 13.51 0.47 14.82
C HIS A 224 13.42 1.80 15.58
N LYS A 225 12.26 2.07 16.19
CA LYS A 225 11.95 3.37 16.81
C LYS A 225 12.96 3.78 17.89
N ASN A 226 13.46 2.81 18.64
CA ASN A 226 14.38 3.03 19.77
C ASN A 226 15.85 2.80 19.42
N ASP A 227 16.14 2.29 18.22
CA ASP A 227 17.49 1.93 17.79
C ASP A 227 17.65 2.23 16.30
N LYS A 228 18.33 3.33 16.00
CA LYS A 228 18.45 3.82 14.62
C LYS A 228 19.41 3.01 13.76
N ASP A 229 20.22 2.16 14.38
CA ASP A 229 21.20 1.33 13.68
C ASP A 229 20.60 -0.01 13.25
N HIS A 230 19.41 -0.34 13.75
CA HIS A 230 18.73 -1.60 13.48
C HIS A 230 17.42 -1.41 12.72
N PHE A 231 17.16 -2.35 11.81
CA PHE A 231 15.92 -2.44 11.06
C PHE A 231 15.10 -3.64 11.52
N LEU A 232 13.79 -3.43 11.56
CA LEU A 232 12.79 -4.47 11.67
C LEU A 232 12.47 -5.00 10.26
N THR A 233 12.56 -6.31 10.09
CA THR A 233 12.25 -7.03 8.85
C THR A 233 10.90 -7.73 8.98
N LEU A 234 10.10 -7.66 7.92
CA LEU A 234 8.82 -8.36 7.83
C LEU A 234 9.04 -9.88 7.65
N CYS A 235 8.52 -10.67 8.58
CA CYS A 235 8.49 -12.13 8.52
C CYS A 235 7.18 -12.61 7.92
N TYR A 236 7.24 -13.59 7.00
CA TYR A 236 6.07 -14.07 6.25
C TYR A 236 5.31 -15.24 6.89
N GLY A 237 5.63 -15.53 8.15
CA GLY A 237 5.03 -16.58 8.95
C GLY A 237 5.58 -17.97 8.61
N GLU A 238 5.82 -18.77 9.64
CA GLU A 238 6.38 -20.12 9.54
C GLU A 238 5.68 -21.07 10.51
N LYS A 239 5.63 -22.35 10.14
CA LYS A 239 5.09 -23.39 11.03
C LYS A 239 6.16 -23.80 12.03
N THR A 240 6.20 -23.14 13.18
CA THR A 240 7.12 -23.46 14.27
C THR A 240 6.34 -23.78 15.55
N ARG A 241 7.01 -24.45 16.50
CA ARG A 241 6.48 -24.60 17.88
C ARG A 241 6.97 -23.49 18.80
N GLU A 242 7.73 -22.54 18.26
CA GLU A 242 8.28 -21.43 19.03
C GLU A 242 7.18 -20.44 19.36
N GLN A 243 7.27 -19.85 20.54
CA GLN A 243 6.37 -18.80 20.99
C GLN A 243 7.13 -17.49 20.95
N TYR A 244 6.63 -16.55 20.14
CA TYR A 244 7.15 -15.19 20.09
C TYR A 244 6.27 -14.27 20.94
N TRP A 245 6.84 -13.16 21.40
CA TRP A 245 6.16 -12.19 22.26
C TRP A 245 6.33 -10.79 21.70
N CYS A 246 5.24 -10.03 21.63
CA CYS A 246 5.31 -8.67 21.14
C CYS A 246 5.81 -7.71 22.22
N GLU A 247 6.93 -7.02 21.98
CA GLU A 247 7.51 -6.10 22.98
C GLU A 247 6.60 -4.90 23.30
N VAL A 248 5.72 -4.49 22.37
CA VAL A 248 4.89 -3.29 22.54
C VAL A 248 3.63 -3.54 23.38
N CYS A 249 2.96 -4.68 23.16
CA CYS A 249 1.72 -5.02 23.86
C CYS A 249 1.86 -6.17 24.86
N GLU A 250 3.02 -6.83 24.92
CA GLU A 250 3.30 -7.96 25.81
C GLU A 250 2.37 -9.17 25.60
N GLU A 251 1.79 -9.29 24.40
CA GLU A 251 0.91 -10.40 24.01
C GLU A 251 1.63 -11.39 23.08
N ASP A 252 1.10 -12.62 23.04
CA ASP A 252 1.58 -13.69 22.16
C ASP A 252 1.56 -13.28 20.68
N LEU A 253 2.63 -13.64 19.97
CA LEU A 253 2.75 -13.56 18.53
C LEU A 253 2.51 -14.94 17.93
N ASN A 254 1.53 -15.04 17.03
CA ASN A 254 1.34 -16.27 16.26
C ASN A 254 2.42 -16.36 15.17
N PRO A 255 3.33 -17.35 15.22
CA PRO A 255 4.40 -17.50 14.24
C PRO A 255 3.90 -17.78 12.82
N GLU A 256 2.66 -18.25 12.64
CA GLU A 256 2.06 -18.48 11.32
C GLU A 256 1.53 -17.19 10.66
N LYS A 257 1.46 -16.09 11.41
CA LYS A 257 1.05 -14.76 10.91
C LYS A 257 2.27 -13.92 10.60
N TRP A 258 2.05 -12.82 9.89
CA TRP A 258 3.12 -11.87 9.59
C TRP A 258 3.37 -10.97 10.79
N PHE A 259 4.64 -10.74 11.08
CA PHE A 259 5.12 -9.89 12.15
C PHE A 259 6.46 -9.28 11.74
N TYR A 260 6.93 -8.29 12.50
CA TYR A 260 8.25 -7.71 12.30
C TYR A 260 9.22 -8.25 13.34
N SER A 261 10.42 -8.62 12.92
CA SER A 261 11.51 -9.00 13.81
C SER A 261 12.76 -8.18 13.55
N CYS A 262 13.61 -8.03 14.56
CA CYS A 262 14.99 -7.59 14.38
C CYS A 262 15.92 -8.71 14.83
N ASP A 263 16.71 -9.26 13.90
CA ASP A 263 17.61 -10.38 14.20
C ASP A 263 18.76 -9.98 15.13
N HIS A 264 19.12 -8.69 15.17
CA HIS A 264 20.17 -8.18 16.06
C HIS A 264 19.70 -7.96 17.49
N CYS A 265 18.49 -7.40 17.66
CA CYS A 265 17.94 -7.11 18.99
C CYS A 265 17.10 -8.25 19.57
N GLY A 266 16.67 -9.21 18.76
CA GLY A 266 15.68 -10.22 19.14
C GLY A 266 14.25 -9.69 19.34
N VAL A 267 14.01 -8.42 18.96
CA VAL A 267 12.71 -7.76 19.11
C VAL A 267 11.73 -8.30 18.10
N THR A 268 10.53 -8.63 18.55
CA THR A 268 9.41 -9.03 17.68
C THR A 268 8.17 -8.19 17.95
N LEU A 269 7.46 -7.78 16.90
CA LEU A 269 6.30 -6.88 16.97
C LEU A 269 5.18 -7.34 16.04
N HIS A 270 3.92 -7.30 16.50
CA HIS A 270 2.77 -7.43 15.59
C HIS A 270 2.80 -6.30 14.55
N ILE A 271 2.29 -6.53 13.34
CA ILE A 271 2.13 -5.47 12.31
C ILE A 271 1.45 -4.22 12.90
N LYS A 272 0.36 -4.42 13.66
CA LYS A 272 -0.38 -3.34 14.30
C LYS A 272 0.42 -2.62 15.38
N CYS A 273 1.32 -3.31 16.07
CA CYS A 273 2.21 -2.72 17.04
C CYS A 273 3.36 -1.94 16.38
N THR A 274 3.78 -2.34 15.18
CA THR A 274 4.78 -1.62 14.38
C THR A 274 4.24 -0.29 13.82
N PHE A 275 2.97 -0.24 13.42
CA PHE A 275 2.44 0.92 12.69
C PHE A 275 1.14 1.54 13.19
N GLY A 276 0.35 0.83 13.99
CA GLY A 276 -1.04 1.19 14.27
C GLY A 276 -1.92 1.15 13.01
N ASP A 277 -3.04 1.88 13.05
CA ASP A 277 -4.00 1.93 11.93
C ASP A 277 -3.73 3.09 10.95
N PHE A 278 -2.74 3.95 11.25
CA PHE A 278 -2.51 5.22 10.56
C PHE A 278 -1.22 5.22 9.71
N ILE A 279 -0.74 4.04 9.33
CA ILE A 279 0.53 3.82 8.61
C ILE A 279 0.64 4.60 7.29
N TRP A 280 -0.50 4.89 6.67
CA TRP A 280 -0.58 5.51 5.34
C TRP A 280 -0.79 7.02 5.37
N ILE A 281 -0.83 7.61 6.57
CA ILE A 281 -1.03 9.04 6.82
C ILE A 281 0.33 9.61 7.24
N ASN A 282 0.70 10.78 6.71
CA ASN A 282 1.98 11.38 7.10
C ASN A 282 1.88 11.89 8.54
N PRO A 283 2.83 11.56 9.43
CA PRO A 283 2.87 12.13 10.77
C PRO A 283 3.15 13.62 10.70
N GLY A 284 2.39 14.39 11.47
CA GLY A 284 2.34 15.84 11.34
C GLY A 284 1.15 16.30 10.50
N GLY A 285 0.97 17.60 10.43
CA GLY A 285 -0.14 18.23 9.71
C GLY A 285 -0.05 19.74 9.90
N GLU A 286 -0.81 20.48 9.13
CA GLU A 286 -0.96 21.92 9.37
C GLU A 286 -1.60 22.14 10.74
N ALA A 287 -1.14 23.16 11.47
CA ALA A 287 -1.57 23.43 12.84
C ALA A 287 -3.11 23.65 12.97
N GLU A 288 -3.77 23.97 11.85
CA GLU A 288 -5.20 24.25 11.77
C GLU A 288 -6.05 23.07 11.27
N SER A 289 -5.45 21.91 10.97
CA SER A 289 -6.21 20.75 10.52
C SER A 289 -7.12 20.21 11.63
N ILE A 290 -8.35 19.81 11.25
CA ILE A 290 -9.31 19.17 12.16
C ILE A 290 -8.84 17.80 12.65
N TYR A 291 -7.87 17.20 11.96
CA TYR A 291 -7.25 15.95 12.34
C TYR A 291 -5.72 16.01 12.17
N MET A 292 -4.98 15.27 12.99
CA MET A 292 -3.52 15.15 12.89
C MET A 292 -3.06 13.80 13.42
N VAL A 293 -2.24 13.09 12.64
CA VAL A 293 -1.55 11.89 13.13
C VAL A 293 -0.24 12.32 13.76
N ILE A 294 -0.03 11.97 15.02
CA ILE A 294 1.19 12.33 15.74
C ILE A 294 1.89 11.10 16.30
N PRO A 295 3.24 11.14 16.42
CA PRO A 295 3.97 10.12 17.14
C PRO A 295 3.50 10.02 18.59
N ASN A 296 3.33 8.80 19.08
CA ASN A 296 3.07 8.50 20.48
C ASN A 296 4.41 8.28 21.19
N ASN A 297 5.07 9.37 21.54
CA ASN A 297 6.36 9.39 22.25
C ASN A 297 6.25 10.09 23.62
N TYR A 298 5.04 10.27 24.12
CA TYR A 298 4.79 10.84 25.44
C TYR A 298 5.30 9.90 26.54
N THR A 299 5.92 10.46 27.57
CA THR A 299 6.40 9.72 28.77
C THR A 299 5.29 8.93 29.43
N SER A 300 4.08 9.50 29.48
CA SER A 300 2.85 8.80 29.82
C SER A 300 1.98 8.67 28.57
N ARG A 301 1.74 7.43 28.12
CA ARG A 301 0.81 7.13 27.02
C ARG A 301 -0.56 7.78 27.29
N PRO A 302 -1.11 8.59 26.35
CA PRO A 302 -2.37 9.27 26.55
C PRO A 302 -3.54 8.28 26.60
N VAL A 303 -4.62 8.66 27.26
CA VAL A 303 -5.86 7.86 27.31
C VAL A 303 -6.66 8.10 26.03
N CYS A 304 -7.07 7.02 25.38
CA CYS A 304 -7.89 7.10 24.17
C CYS A 304 -9.35 7.41 24.55
N ASN A 305 -9.95 8.41 23.89
CA ASN A 305 -11.36 8.78 24.10
C ASN A 305 -12.37 7.76 23.54
N GLY A 306 -11.93 6.79 22.72
CA GLY A 306 -12.81 5.80 22.10
C GLY A 306 -12.89 4.46 22.82
N CYS A 307 -11.83 4.06 23.54
CA CYS A 307 -11.75 2.79 24.28
C CYS A 307 -11.33 2.93 25.74
N ASP A 308 -11.13 4.16 26.22
CA ASP A 308 -10.72 4.51 27.60
C ASP A 308 -9.41 3.86 28.08
N SER A 309 -8.66 3.24 27.17
CA SER A 309 -7.38 2.60 27.44
C SER A 309 -6.20 3.50 27.08
N ARG A 310 -5.02 3.24 27.66
CA ARG A 310 -3.79 3.94 27.26
C ARG A 310 -3.41 3.57 25.83
N CYS A 311 -3.09 4.57 25.00
CA CYS A 311 -2.70 4.37 23.62
C CYS A 311 -1.36 3.63 23.54
N GLN A 312 -1.37 2.38 23.08
CA GLN A 312 -0.16 1.54 22.97
C GLN A 312 0.56 1.64 21.62
N TYR A 313 -0.15 2.05 20.57
CA TYR A 313 0.40 2.09 19.22
C TYR A 313 1.34 3.29 19.01
N PRO A 314 2.29 3.19 18.05
CA PRO A 314 3.34 4.19 17.85
C PRO A 314 2.83 5.54 17.33
N PHE A 315 1.61 5.58 16.80
CA PHE A 315 0.94 6.79 16.32
C PHE A 315 -0.47 6.89 16.90
N ILE A 316 -0.91 8.12 17.16
CA ILE A 316 -2.27 8.44 17.60
C ILE A 316 -2.88 9.51 16.70
N LEU A 317 -4.19 9.45 16.53
CA LEU A 317 -4.97 10.44 15.83
C LEU A 317 -5.50 11.47 16.83
N LYS A 318 -5.13 12.73 16.66
CA LYS A 318 -5.83 13.87 17.24
C LYS A 318 -6.94 14.26 16.29
N TYR A 319 -8.19 14.28 16.75
CA TYR A 319 -9.33 14.76 15.98
C TYR A 319 -10.10 15.76 16.83
N LYS A 320 -10.06 17.04 16.46
CA LYS A 320 -10.54 18.16 17.31
C LYS A 320 -9.90 18.07 18.71
N LYS A 321 -10.71 17.77 19.73
CA LYS A 321 -10.27 17.60 21.13
C LYS A 321 -10.02 16.14 21.54
N TYR A 322 -10.24 15.18 20.64
CA TYR A 322 -10.17 13.76 20.94
C TYR A 322 -8.81 13.16 20.57
N ILE A 323 -8.34 12.22 21.40
CA ILE A 323 -7.16 11.39 21.18
C ILE A 323 -7.63 9.96 20.92
N LEU A 324 -7.21 9.39 19.80
CA LEU A 324 -7.72 8.12 19.29
C LEU A 324 -6.56 7.22 18.90
N CYS A 325 -6.53 5.98 19.40
CA CYS A 325 -5.44 5.03 19.15
C CYS A 325 -5.66 4.16 17.90
N SER A 326 -6.87 4.14 17.36
CA SER A 326 -7.25 3.26 16.25
C SER A 326 -8.37 3.85 15.42
N LEU A 327 -8.56 3.34 14.20
CA LEU A 327 -9.68 3.69 13.34
C LEU A 327 -11.01 3.24 13.94
N GLN A 328 -11.01 2.12 14.68
CA GLN A 328 -12.20 1.65 15.39
C GLN A 328 -12.64 2.65 16.47
N CYS A 329 -11.67 3.21 17.22
CA CYS A 329 -11.95 4.26 18.20
C CYS A 329 -12.40 5.56 17.53
N PHE A 330 -11.86 5.90 16.36
CA PHE A 330 -12.35 7.05 15.60
C PHE A 330 -13.80 6.89 15.19
N LYS A 331 -14.16 5.74 14.61
CA LYS A 331 -15.54 5.42 14.23
C LYS A 331 -16.49 5.44 15.43
N SER A 332 -16.05 4.95 16.60
CA SER A 332 -16.88 4.94 17.81
C SER A 332 -17.15 6.33 18.40
N VAL A 333 -16.26 7.30 18.15
CA VAL A 333 -16.40 8.68 18.64
C VAL A 333 -17.12 9.58 17.64
N VAL A 334 -16.84 9.45 16.35
CA VAL A 334 -17.44 10.29 15.30
C VAL A 334 -18.81 9.77 14.85
N GLY A 335 -19.07 8.47 14.95
CA GLY A 335 -20.37 7.88 14.67
C GLY A 335 -21.42 8.08 15.77
N ARG A 336 -21.14 8.90 16.78
CA ARG A 336 -22.06 9.24 17.89
C ARG A 336 -22.72 10.59 17.68
#